data_AF-A0A532EIX8-F1
#
_entry.id   AF-A0A532EIX8-F1
#
_cell.length_a   1.000
_cell.length_b   1.000
_cell.length_c   1.000
_cell.angle_alpha   90.00
_cell.angle_beta   90.00
_cell.angle_gamma   90.00
#
_symmetry.space_group_name_H-M   'P 1'
#
loop_
_entity.id
_entity.type
_entity.pdbx_description
1 polymer ?
#
loop_
_entity_poly.entity_id
_entity_poly.type
_entity_poly.pdbx_seq_one_letter_code
_entity_poly.pdbx_strand_id
1 'polypeptide(L)'
;TFEGATELQRLFVNFFVAGKVAATLCHGVALLRYARLSTGELLAKGRTVTGFANVEEDFADNAVWEMGALPHGTHLMPWRIEDEMRALGANYVQAGLWRDFAVRDGNLITGQQNFSGAATARLVIEALGG
;
A
#
# COMPACT_ATOMS: atom_id res chain seq x y z
N THR A 1 -9.37 -4.90 -10.55
CA THR A 1 -8.89 -3.86 -9.62
C THR A 1 -9.30 -4.24 -8.21
N PHE A 2 -8.73 -3.60 -7.17
CA PHE A 2 -9.17 -3.88 -5.80
C PHE A 2 -10.59 -3.40 -5.50
N GLU A 3 -11.12 -2.43 -6.24
CA GLU A 3 -12.48 -1.88 -6.07
C GLU A 3 -13.58 -2.94 -6.09
N GLY A 4 -13.54 -3.87 -7.05
CA GLY A 4 -14.51 -4.97 -7.17
C GLY A 4 -14.17 -6.20 -6.31
N ALA A 5 -13.01 -6.21 -5.64
CA ALA A 5 -12.55 -7.35 -4.84
C ALA A 5 -13.14 -7.32 -3.42
N THR A 6 -14.47 -7.21 -3.32
CA THR A 6 -15.20 -7.00 -2.05
C THR A 6 -14.92 -8.08 -1.01
N GLU A 7 -14.80 -9.35 -1.42
CA GLU A 7 -14.46 -10.43 -0.49
C GLU A 7 -13.04 -10.32 0.07
N LEU A 8 -12.07 -9.87 -0.74
CA LEU A 8 -10.71 -9.61 -0.27
C LEU A 8 -10.68 -8.40 0.69
N GLN A 9 -11.40 -7.32 0.36
CA GLN A 9 -11.55 -6.16 1.23
C GLN A 9 -12.11 -6.58 2.60
N ARG A 10 -13.19 -7.37 2.59
CA ARG A 10 -13.85 -7.87 3.80
C ARG A 10 -12.92 -8.78 4.60
N LEU A 11 -12.24 -9.73 3.95
CA LEU A 11 -11.30 -10.64 4.60
C LEU A 11 -10.15 -9.87 5.27
N PHE A 12 -9.58 -8.89 4.58
CA PHE A 12 -8.48 -8.08 5.10
C PHE A 12 -8.90 -7.28 6.35
N VAL A 13 -10.05 -6.62 6.29
CA VAL A 13 -10.62 -5.89 7.44
C VAL A 13 -10.93 -6.86 8.58
N ASN A 14 -11.53 -8.01 8.30
CA ASN A 14 -11.90 -9.02 9.29
C ASN A 14 -10.66 -9.57 10.03
N PHE A 15 -9.54 -9.77 9.33
CA PHE A 15 -8.28 -10.15 9.97
C PHE A 15 -7.81 -9.07 10.94
N PHE A 16 -7.75 -7.82 10.48
CA PHE A 16 -7.30 -6.71 11.30
C PHE A 16 -8.16 -6.53 12.56
N VAL A 17 -9.50 -6.50 12.43
CA VAL A 17 -10.41 -6.29 13.57
C VAL A 17 -10.43 -7.48 14.54
N ALA A 18 -10.10 -8.68 14.07
CA ALA A 18 -9.92 -9.86 14.91
C ALA A 18 -8.56 -9.89 15.65
N GLY A 19 -7.78 -8.81 15.58
CA GLY A 19 -6.45 -8.73 16.18
C GLY A 19 -5.40 -9.59 15.46
N LYS A 20 -5.65 -10.01 14.21
CA LYS A 20 -4.69 -10.74 13.40
C LYS A 20 -3.89 -9.77 12.54
N VAL A 21 -2.70 -10.23 12.13
CA VAL A 21 -1.85 -9.49 11.19
C VAL A 21 -2.55 -9.35 9.84
N ALA A 22 -2.58 -8.13 9.31
CA ALA A 22 -3.06 -7.80 7.97
C ALA A 22 -1.94 -7.04 7.24
N ALA A 23 -1.40 -7.62 6.18
CA ALA A 23 -0.22 -7.10 5.49
C ALA A 23 -0.46 -6.84 3.99
N THR A 24 0.05 -5.73 3.48
CA THR A 24 0.09 -5.41 2.04
C THR A 24 1.46 -4.88 1.63
N LEU A 25 1.80 -4.98 0.34
CA LEU A 25 3.12 -4.62 -0.19
C LEU A 25 2.97 -3.99 -1.58
N CYS A 26 3.80 -2.98 -1.89
CA CYS A 26 3.85 -2.37 -3.22
C CYS A 26 2.47 -1.81 -3.62
N HIS A 27 1.96 -2.16 -4.80
CA HIS A 27 0.61 -1.79 -5.22
C HIS A 27 -0.51 -2.52 -4.48
N GLY A 28 -0.21 -3.59 -3.73
CA GLY A 28 -1.20 -4.25 -2.87
C GLY A 28 -1.81 -3.30 -1.83
N VAL A 29 -1.09 -2.23 -1.47
CA VAL A 29 -1.57 -1.16 -0.57
C VAL A 29 -2.80 -0.45 -1.13
N ALA A 30 -3.02 -0.46 -2.45
CA ALA A 30 -4.24 0.05 -3.09
C ALA A 30 -5.54 -0.57 -2.52
N LEU A 31 -5.48 -1.77 -1.93
CA LEU A 31 -6.60 -2.38 -1.21
C LEU A 31 -7.15 -1.47 -0.10
N LEU A 32 -6.28 -0.70 0.57
CA LEU A 32 -6.65 0.17 1.69
C LEU A 32 -7.57 1.33 1.29
N ARG A 33 -7.61 1.69 0.01
CA ARG A 33 -8.59 2.64 -0.54
C ARG A 33 -10.03 2.17 -0.38
N TYR A 34 -10.23 0.86 -0.28
CA TYR A 34 -11.55 0.22 -0.22
C TYR A 34 -11.81 -0.52 1.10
N ALA A 35 -10.78 -0.72 1.93
CA ALA A 35 -10.91 -1.41 3.21
C ALA A 35 -11.67 -0.54 4.23
N ARG A 36 -12.97 -0.81 4.40
CA ARG A 36 -13.85 -0.10 5.34
C ARG A 36 -14.15 -0.94 6.57
N LEU A 37 -14.08 -0.32 7.74
CA LEU A 37 -14.59 -0.85 8.99
C LEU A 37 -16.12 -0.93 8.96
N SER A 38 -16.72 -1.67 9.89
CA SER A 38 -18.18 -1.73 10.06
C SER A 38 -18.82 -0.37 10.35
N THR A 39 -18.04 0.59 10.86
CA THR A 39 -18.44 1.99 11.07
C THR A 39 -18.53 2.80 9.77
N GLY A 40 -18.07 2.25 8.64
CA GLY A 40 -17.95 2.93 7.36
C GLY A 40 -16.63 3.71 7.18
N GLU A 41 -15.86 3.88 8.26
CA GLU A 41 -14.54 4.53 8.23
C GLU A 41 -13.51 3.66 7.50
N LEU A 42 -12.60 4.31 6.77
CA LEU A 42 -11.51 3.61 6.09
C LEU A 42 -10.47 3.14 7.09
N LEU A 43 -10.01 1.90 6.93
CA LEU A 43 -9.00 1.28 7.77
C LEU A 43 -7.72 2.12 7.83
N ALA A 44 -7.29 2.72 6.71
CA ALA A 44 -6.07 3.50 6.65
C ALA A 44 -6.15 4.86 7.38
N LYS A 45 -7.34 5.39 7.63
CA LYS A 45 -7.50 6.72 8.22
C LYS A 45 -6.86 6.79 9.60
N GLY A 46 -6.00 7.79 9.80
CA GLY A 46 -5.23 8.01 11.02
C GLY A 46 -4.08 7.03 11.27
N ARG A 47 -3.85 6.05 10.39
CA ARG A 47 -2.77 5.07 10.54
C ARG A 47 -1.54 5.46 9.72
N THR A 48 -0.38 5.04 10.19
CA THR A 48 0.88 5.20 9.44
C THR A 48 1.04 4.04 8.46
N VAL A 49 1.20 4.36 7.18
CA VAL A 49 1.31 3.38 6.10
C VAL A 49 2.41 3.78 5.11
N THR A 50 2.90 2.80 4.37
CA THR A 50 3.69 3.01 3.15
C THR A 50 3.06 2.20 2.01
N GLY A 51 3.63 2.27 0.82
CA GLY A 51 3.19 1.59 -0.40
C GLY A 51 4.00 2.07 -1.58
N PHE A 52 3.68 1.67 -2.81
CA PHE A 52 4.45 2.15 -3.95
C PHE A 52 4.32 3.68 -4.05
N ALA A 53 5.42 4.42 -3.92
CA ALA A 53 5.39 5.87 -3.72
C ALA A 53 5.41 6.61 -5.06
N ASN A 54 5.10 7.91 -5.01
CA ASN A 54 5.03 8.72 -6.23
C ASN A 54 6.36 8.73 -6.99
N VAL A 55 7.49 8.68 -6.27
CA VAL A 55 8.82 8.63 -6.89
C VAL A 55 9.07 7.34 -7.69
N GLU A 56 8.56 6.19 -7.24
CA GLU A 56 8.64 4.95 -8.02
C GLU A 56 7.67 4.96 -9.22
N GLU A 57 6.47 5.51 -9.06
CA GLU A 57 5.51 5.66 -10.16
C GLU A 57 6.04 6.60 -11.25
N ASP A 58 6.68 7.70 -10.87
CA ASP A 58 7.30 8.63 -11.82
C ASP A 58 8.45 7.97 -12.58
N PHE A 59 9.24 7.10 -11.91
CA PHE A 59 10.24 6.29 -12.59
C PHE A 59 9.59 5.32 -13.61
N ALA A 60 8.51 4.64 -13.20
CA ALA A 60 7.80 3.71 -14.08
C ALA A 60 7.18 4.40 -15.29
N ASP A 61 6.58 5.57 -15.10
CA ASP A 61 6.03 6.43 -16.16
C ASP A 61 7.12 6.83 -17.16
N ASN A 62 8.27 7.32 -16.68
CA ASN A 62 9.41 7.64 -17.54
C ASN A 62 9.87 6.43 -18.37
N ALA A 63 9.97 5.26 -17.74
CA ALA A 63 10.39 4.04 -18.43
C ALA A 63 9.41 3.64 -19.55
N VAL A 64 8.09 3.72 -19.33
CA VAL A 64 7.10 3.40 -20.37
C VAL A 64 7.03 4.44 -21.48
N TRP A 65 7.38 5.70 -21.20
CA TRP A 65 7.55 6.73 -22.22
C TRP A 65 8.79 6.47 -23.09
N GLU A 66 9.93 6.14 -22.48
CA GLU A 66 11.19 5.82 -23.18
C GLU A 66 11.05 4.57 -24.08
N MET A 67 10.26 3.59 -23.65
CA MET A 67 9.93 2.40 -24.44
C MET A 67 8.92 2.67 -25.56
N GLY A 68 8.33 3.88 -25.62
CA GLY A 68 7.25 4.21 -26.56
C GLY A 68 5.96 3.44 -26.29
N ALA A 69 5.81 2.83 -25.11
CA ALA A 69 4.63 2.06 -24.72
C ALA A 69 3.45 2.96 -24.36
N LEU A 70 3.73 4.17 -23.86
CA LEU A 70 2.75 5.22 -23.59
C LEU A 70 3.24 6.59 -24.10
N PRO A 71 2.33 7.51 -24.48
CA PRO A 71 2.71 8.88 -24.83
C PRO A 71 3.37 9.61 -23.66
N HIS A 72 4.38 10.43 -23.95
CA HIS A 72 5.07 11.22 -22.92
C HIS A 72 4.09 12.12 -22.15
N GLY A 73 4.22 12.13 -20.82
CA GLY A 73 3.34 12.89 -19.93
C GLY A 73 2.01 12.20 -19.58
N THR A 74 1.83 10.92 -19.94
CA THR A 74 0.67 10.12 -19.50
C THR A 74 1.04 9.21 -18.33
N HIS A 75 0.10 8.97 -17.41
CA HIS A 75 0.33 8.08 -16.28
C HIS A 75 -0.03 6.64 -16.60
N LEU A 76 0.84 5.70 -16.21
CA LEU A 76 0.59 4.27 -16.30
C LEU A 76 -0.55 3.85 -15.36
N MET A 77 -0.52 4.38 -14.14
CA MET A 77 -1.56 4.14 -13.14
C MET A 77 -2.62 5.26 -13.17
N PRO A 78 -3.92 4.92 -13.07
CA PRO A 78 -5.00 5.91 -13.13
C PRO A 78 -5.07 6.85 -11.91
N TRP A 79 -4.35 6.51 -10.84
CA TRP A 79 -4.21 7.27 -9.60
C TRP A 79 -2.98 6.75 -8.85
N ARG A 80 -2.44 7.55 -7.93
CA ARG A 80 -1.21 7.24 -7.19
C ARG A 80 -1.52 6.85 -5.74
N ILE A 81 -0.86 5.82 -5.23
CA ILE A 81 -1.15 5.25 -3.90
C ILE A 81 -0.81 6.24 -2.78
N GLU A 82 0.33 6.91 -2.88
CA GLU A 82 0.74 7.92 -1.89
C GLU A 82 -0.30 9.04 -1.77
N ASP A 83 -0.74 9.61 -2.90
CA ASP A 83 -1.73 10.68 -2.91
C ASP A 83 -3.07 10.24 -2.34
N GLU A 84 -3.55 9.06 -2.75
CA GLU A 84 -4.80 8.50 -2.24
C GLU A 84 -4.71 8.20 -0.74
N MET A 85 -3.62 7.59 -0.25
CA MET A 85 -3.48 7.34 1.20
C MET A 85 -3.49 8.63 2.01
N ARG A 86 -2.81 9.69 1.54
CA ARG A 86 -2.84 11.01 2.17
C ARG A 86 -4.25 11.62 2.13
N ALA A 87 -4.93 11.58 1.00
CA ALA A 87 -6.28 12.11 0.83
C ALA A 87 -7.32 11.41 1.73
N LEU A 88 -7.13 10.11 1.99
CA LEU A 88 -7.95 9.31 2.91
C LEU A 88 -7.62 9.56 4.40
N GLY A 89 -6.65 10.42 4.70
CA GLY A 89 -6.24 10.79 6.05
C GLY A 89 -5.26 9.81 6.70
N ALA A 90 -4.55 8.99 5.93
CA ALA A 90 -3.46 8.18 6.43
C ALA A 90 -2.17 9.01 6.56
N ASN A 91 -1.32 8.65 7.52
CA ASN A 91 0.04 9.19 7.63
C ASN A 91 0.97 8.40 6.70
N TYR A 92 1.02 8.79 5.43
CA TYR A 92 1.86 8.10 4.44
C TYR A 92 3.34 8.50 4.57
N VAL A 93 4.22 7.50 4.63
CA VAL A 93 5.68 7.63 4.70
C VAL A 93 6.38 6.74 3.65
N GLN A 94 7.56 7.16 3.19
CA GLN A 94 8.40 6.41 2.23
C GLN A 94 9.89 6.65 2.53
N ALA A 95 10.76 5.77 2.03
CA ALA A 95 12.21 5.83 2.19
C ALA A 95 12.98 6.14 0.89
N GLY A 96 12.26 6.49 -0.17
CA GLY A 96 12.77 6.81 -1.49
C GLY A 96 12.92 5.58 -2.37
N LEU A 97 13.33 5.86 -3.61
CA LEU A 97 13.39 4.89 -4.69
C LEU A 97 14.29 3.70 -4.35
N TRP A 98 13.79 2.49 -4.58
CA TRP A 98 14.56 1.23 -4.53
C TRP A 98 15.22 0.90 -3.19
N ARG A 99 14.64 1.37 -2.09
CA ARG A 99 15.11 1.09 -0.73
C ARG A 99 14.17 0.16 0.02
N ASP A 100 14.73 -0.82 0.72
CA ASP A 100 13.96 -1.66 1.65
C ASP A 100 13.27 -0.77 2.70
N PHE A 101 11.94 -0.82 2.72
CA PHE A 101 11.12 -0.05 3.66
C PHE A 101 9.75 -0.65 3.88
N ALA A 102 9.40 -0.86 5.15
CA ALA A 102 8.10 -1.33 5.58
C ALA A 102 7.72 -0.68 6.92
N VAL A 103 6.43 -0.55 7.16
CA VAL A 103 5.84 0.09 8.35
C VAL A 103 4.87 -0.87 9.00
N ARG A 104 4.89 -0.91 10.34
CA ARG A 104 3.89 -1.58 11.17
C ARG A 104 3.17 -0.55 12.04
N ASP A 105 1.85 -0.49 11.92
CA ASP A 105 0.94 0.26 12.80
C ASP A 105 -0.01 -0.74 13.48
N GLY A 106 0.34 -1.15 14.70
CA GLY A 106 -0.34 -2.24 15.40
C GLY A 106 -0.24 -3.56 14.61
N ASN A 107 -1.37 -4.05 14.12
CA ASN A 107 -1.46 -5.27 13.30
C ASN A 107 -1.57 -5.00 11.79
N LEU A 108 -1.56 -3.73 11.37
CA LEU A 108 -1.50 -3.36 9.96
C LEU A 108 -0.03 -3.22 9.55
N ILE A 109 0.39 -3.99 8.56
CA ILE A 109 1.75 -3.94 8.01
C ILE A 109 1.67 -3.53 6.55
N THR A 110 2.50 -2.58 6.14
CA THR A 110 2.58 -2.13 4.76
C THR A 110 4.04 -2.07 4.31
N GLY A 111 4.32 -2.52 3.09
CA GLY A 111 5.64 -2.46 2.49
C GLY A 111 5.65 -1.58 1.24
N GLN A 112 6.74 -0.84 1.03
CA GLN A 112 6.80 0.19 -0.01
C GLN A 112 6.86 -0.41 -1.42
N GLN A 113 7.83 -1.28 -1.72
CA GLN A 113 8.09 -1.71 -3.10
C GLN A 113 8.76 -3.10 -3.15
N ASN A 114 9.18 -3.57 -4.34
CA ASN A 114 9.72 -4.91 -4.56
C ASN A 114 10.92 -5.30 -3.65
N PHE A 115 11.83 -4.39 -3.31
CA PHE A 115 12.93 -4.63 -2.37
C PHE A 115 12.49 -4.63 -0.90
N SER A 116 11.24 -4.24 -0.59
CA SER A 116 10.69 -4.23 0.76
C SER A 116 10.10 -5.58 1.20
N GLY A 117 10.09 -6.60 0.34
CA GLY A 117 9.48 -7.90 0.65
C GLY A 117 10.05 -8.54 1.93
N ALA A 118 11.37 -8.50 2.08
CA ALA A 118 12.03 -9.07 3.26
C ALA A 118 11.72 -8.30 4.56
N ALA A 119 11.75 -6.96 4.57
CA ALA A 119 11.34 -6.21 5.76
C ALA A 119 9.87 -6.40 6.09
N THR A 120 9.00 -6.45 5.07
CA THR A 120 7.57 -6.69 5.27
C THR A 120 7.35 -8.05 5.94
N ALA A 121 8.01 -9.10 5.46
CA ALA A 121 7.95 -10.43 6.06
C ALA A 121 8.51 -10.47 7.50
N ARG A 122 9.62 -9.76 7.77
CA ARG A 122 10.18 -9.64 9.13
C ARG A 122 9.16 -9.03 10.10
N LEU A 123 8.53 -7.92 9.74
CA LEU A 123 7.49 -7.30 10.57
C LEU A 123 6.29 -8.21 10.80
N VAL A 124 5.92 -9.03 9.80
CA VAL A 124 4.85 -10.03 9.94
C VAL A 124 5.23 -11.09 10.98
N ILE A 125 6.46 -11.63 10.91
CA ILE A 125 6.96 -12.63 11.87
C ILE A 125 7.00 -12.05 13.29
N GLU A 126 7.57 -10.85 13.44
CA GLU A 126 7.60 -10.14 14.73
C GLU A 126 6.19 -9.93 15.31
N ALA A 127 5.21 -9.60 14.46
CA ALA A 127 3.83 -9.41 14.89
C ALA A 127 3.12 -10.70 15.32
N LEU A 128 3.59 -11.87 14.87
CA LEU A 128 3.06 -13.18 15.25
C LEU A 128 3.70 -13.73 16.54
N GLY A 129 4.59 -12.98 17.19
CA GLY A 129 5.26 -13.39 18.42
C GLY A 129 6.58 -14.13 18.18
N GLY A 130 7.35 -13.68 17.17
CA GLY A 130 8.70 -14.16 16.88
C GLY A 130 9.64 -14.13 18.09
#